data_AF-A0A7C5H4C0-F1
#
_entry.id   AF-A0A7C5H4C0-F1
#
_cell.length_a   1.000
_cell.length_b   1.000
_cell.length_c   1.000
_cell.angle_alpha   90.00
_cell.angle_beta   90.00
_cell.angle_gamma   90.00
#
_symmetry.space_group_name_H-M   'P 1'
#
loop_
_entity.id
_entity.type
_entity.pdbx_description
1 polymer ?
#
loop_
_entity_poly.entity_id
_entity_poly.type
_entity_poly.pdbx_seq_one_letter_code
_entity_poly.pdbx_strand_id
1 'polypeptide(L)'
;MALNGNGPTRAAVLADPQYQVGVPYAWASALDINVARRLWPPYAQVSQAYDILAHEAVLAITGQKDPEQAMKDAAEALRALLR
;
A
#
# COMPACT_ATOMS: atom_id res chain seq x y z
N MET A 1 13.27 -13.22 9.63
CA MET A 1 11.99 -12.63 10.08
C MET A 1 12.09 -12.35 11.57
N ALA A 2 11.36 -11.36 12.10
CA ALA A 2 11.18 -11.26 13.55
C ALA A 2 10.51 -12.55 14.07
N LEU A 3 10.63 -12.83 15.38
CA LEU A 3 10.11 -14.06 16.00
C LEU A 3 8.61 -14.28 15.75
N ASN A 4 7.86 -13.24 15.40
CA ASN A 4 6.43 -13.25 15.11
C ASN A 4 6.08 -13.28 13.60
N GLY A 5 7.07 -13.42 12.71
CA GLY A 5 6.85 -13.41 11.26
C GLY A 5 6.79 -12.02 10.61
N ASN A 6 7.03 -10.95 11.35
CA ASN A 6 7.09 -9.60 10.76
C ASN A 6 8.43 -9.32 10.06
N GLY A 7 8.38 -8.41 9.08
CA GLY A 7 9.56 -7.78 8.49
C GLY A 7 10.30 -6.87 9.47
N PRO A 8 11.57 -6.52 9.18
CA PRO A 8 12.36 -5.67 10.05
C PRO A 8 11.90 -4.21 9.97
N THR A 9 12.03 -3.47 11.07
CA THR A 9 11.69 -2.05 11.13
C THR A 9 12.77 -1.12 10.58
N ARG A 10 13.99 -1.65 10.35
CA ARG A 10 15.13 -0.92 9.78
C ARG A 10 15.55 -1.54 8.45
N ALA A 11 15.65 -0.71 7.42
CA ALA A 11 16.05 -1.16 6.08
C ALA A 11 17.43 -1.85 6.05
N ALA A 12 18.38 -1.40 6.89
CA ALA A 12 19.71 -1.99 6.96
C ALA A 12 19.72 -3.49 7.32
N VAL A 13 18.69 -3.98 8.03
CA VAL A 13 18.57 -5.40 8.38
C VAL A 13 18.34 -6.27 7.14
N LEU A 14 17.77 -5.73 6.07
CA LEU A 14 17.56 -6.47 4.82
C LEU A 14 18.88 -6.76 4.09
N ALA A 15 19.94 -6.01 4.39
CA ALA A 15 21.29 -6.22 3.86
C ALA A 15 22.17 -7.09 4.79
N ASP A 16 21.69 -7.48 5.97
CA ASP A 16 22.45 -8.30 6.92
C ASP A 16 22.58 -9.74 6.38
N PRO A 17 23.81 -10.26 6.19
CA PRO A 17 24.02 -11.63 5.70
C PRO A 17 23.35 -12.69 6.57
N GLN A 18 23.32 -12.51 7.91
CA GLN A 18 22.68 -13.46 8.82
C GLN A 18 21.16 -13.45 8.65
N TYR A 19 20.58 -12.27 8.36
CA TYR A 19 19.15 -12.15 8.10
C TYR A 19 18.76 -12.82 6.77
N GLN A 20 19.61 -12.67 5.74
CA GLN A 20 19.36 -13.24 4.41
C GLN A 20 19.37 -14.77 4.40
N VAL A 21 20.12 -15.43 5.30
CA VAL A 21 20.06 -16.89 5.47
C VAL A 21 18.64 -17.36 5.81
N GLY A 22 17.94 -16.65 6.69
CA GLY A 22 16.57 -16.98 7.09
C GLY A 22 15.49 -16.38 6.19
N VAL A 23 15.84 -15.39 5.37
CA VAL A 23 14.91 -14.64 4.50
C VAL A 23 15.58 -14.41 3.14
N PRO A 24 15.61 -15.44 2.26
CA PRO A 24 16.33 -15.37 0.98
C PRO A 24 15.76 -14.33 0.01
N TYR A 25 14.54 -13.84 0.25
CA TYR A 25 13.88 -12.78 -0.51
C TYR A 25 14.04 -11.39 0.12
N ALA A 26 14.89 -11.21 1.13
CA ALA A 26 15.10 -9.91 1.79
C ALA A 26 15.55 -8.80 0.82
N TRP A 27 16.28 -9.17 -0.24
CA TRP A 27 16.69 -8.26 -1.30
C TRP A 27 15.49 -7.66 -2.05
N ALA A 28 14.43 -8.45 -2.30
CA ALA A 28 13.23 -7.97 -2.98
C ALA A 28 12.51 -6.95 -2.11
N SER A 29 12.37 -7.23 -0.81
CA SER A 29 11.82 -6.25 0.14
C SER A 29 12.63 -4.96 0.22
N ALA A 30 13.95 -5.02 0.02
CA ALA A 30 14.79 -3.82 0.00
C ALA A 30 14.51 -2.96 -1.24
N LEU A 31 14.24 -3.58 -2.40
CA LEU A 31 13.80 -2.88 -3.60
C LEU A 31 12.42 -2.23 -3.40
N ASP A 32 11.48 -2.95 -2.77
CA ASP A 32 10.12 -2.45 -2.52
C ASP A 32 10.13 -1.23 -1.60
N ILE A 33 10.89 -1.26 -0.50
CA ILE A 33 10.97 -0.13 0.45
C ILE A 33 11.53 1.12 -0.22
N ASN A 34 12.43 0.98 -1.20
CA ASN A 34 13.01 2.13 -1.92
C ASN A 34 11.96 2.92 -2.72
N VAL A 35 10.92 2.23 -3.21
CA VAL A 35 9.84 2.84 -4.02
C VAL A 35 8.52 2.98 -3.26
N ALA A 36 8.46 2.48 -2.02
CA ALA A 36 7.27 2.54 -1.19
C ALA A 36 6.89 3.98 -0.85
N ARG A 37 5.61 4.33 -1.00
CA ARG A 37 5.08 5.58 -0.44
C ARG A 37 4.92 5.44 1.08
N ARG A 38 5.05 6.58 1.77
CA ARG A 38 4.61 6.68 3.16
C ARG A 38 3.13 6.31 3.25
N LEU A 39 2.76 5.72 4.38
CA LEU A 39 1.36 5.57 4.76
C LEU A 39 0.62 6.90 4.63
N TRP A 40 -0.66 6.81 4.27
CA TRP A 40 -1.52 7.99 4.22
C TRP A 40 -1.48 8.71 5.57
N PRO A 41 -1.51 10.05 5.58
CA PRO A 41 -1.58 10.78 6.83
C PRO A 41 -2.81 10.30 7.60
N PRO A 42 -2.73 10.18 8.94
CA PRO A 42 -3.90 9.85 9.74
C PRO A 42 -4.89 11.03 9.68
N TYR A 43 -6.11 10.76 9.25
CA TYR A 43 -7.25 11.68 9.36
C TYR A 43 -8.53 10.88 9.65
N ALA A 44 -9.56 11.55 10.15
CA ALA A 44 -10.75 10.89 10.69
C ALA A 44 -11.45 9.97 9.69
N GLN A 45 -11.45 10.32 8.41
CA GLN A 45 -12.15 9.61 7.34
C GLN A 45 -11.25 8.65 6.55
N VAL A 46 -10.04 8.32 7.04
CA VAL A 46 -9.08 7.50 6.28
C VAL A 46 -9.66 6.13 5.88
N SER A 47 -10.45 5.49 6.76
CA SER A 47 -11.12 4.22 6.45
C SER A 47 -12.15 4.37 5.32
N GLN A 48 -12.96 5.42 5.35
CA GLN A 48 -13.95 5.70 4.30
C GLN A 48 -13.26 5.96 2.96
N ALA A 49 -12.10 6.63 2.99
CA ALA A 49 -11.31 6.88 1.80
C ALA A 49 -10.72 5.60 1.19
N TYR A 50 -10.30 4.64 2.03
CA TYR A 50 -9.91 3.30 1.56
C TYR A 50 -11.08 2.57 0.91
N ASP A 51 -12.27 2.61 1.51
CA ASP A 51 -13.46 1.96 0.97
C ASP A 51 -13.85 2.52 -0.40
N ILE A 52 -13.82 3.85 -0.56
CA ILE A 52 -14.09 4.53 -1.84
C ILE A 52 -13.10 4.07 -2.92
N LEU A 53 -11.80 4.08 -2.61
CA LEU A 53 -10.77 3.70 -3.57
C LEU A 53 -10.89 2.21 -3.94
N ALA A 54 -11.14 1.35 -2.95
CA ALA A 54 -11.29 -0.08 -3.17
C ALA A 54 -12.51 -0.40 -4.04
N HIS A 55 -13.65 0.26 -3.77
CA HIS A 55 -14.86 0.11 -4.57
C HIS A 55 -14.61 0.43 -6.04
N GLU A 56 -14.09 1.63 -6.33
CA GLU A 56 -13.85 2.08 -7.69
C GLU A 56 -12.79 1.24 -8.41
N ALA A 57 -11.75 0.81 -7.70
CA ALA A 57 -10.76 -0.12 -8.23
C ALA A 57 -11.39 -1.47 -8.62
N VAL A 58 -12.29 -2.02 -7.80
CA VAL A 58 -12.97 -3.29 -8.10
C VAL A 58 -13.85 -3.16 -9.35
N LEU A 59 -14.57 -2.05 -9.52
CA LEU A 59 -15.36 -1.81 -10.72
C LEU A 59 -14.49 -1.75 -11.98
N ALA A 60 -13.33 -1.10 -11.90
CA ALA A 60 -12.37 -1.04 -12.99
C ALA A 60 -11.76 -2.42 -13.32
N ILE A 61 -11.30 -3.15 -12.30
CA ILE A 61 -10.67 -4.48 -12.45
C ILE A 61 -11.65 -5.50 -13.02
N THR A 62 -12.92 -5.44 -12.62
CA THR A 62 -13.96 -6.37 -13.10
C THR A 62 -14.59 -5.94 -14.43
N GLY A 63 -14.14 -4.83 -15.02
CA GLY A 63 -14.63 -4.32 -16.30
C GLY A 63 -16.05 -3.72 -16.24
N GLN A 64 -16.58 -3.48 -15.04
CA GLN A 64 -17.89 -2.86 -14.83
C GLN A 64 -17.85 -1.34 -15.02
N LYS A 65 -16.67 -0.73 -14.93
CA LYS A 65 -16.44 0.70 -15.16
C LYS A 65 -15.11 0.90 -15.89
N ASP A 66 -15.06 1.88 -16.78
CA ASP A 66 -13.80 2.32 -17.39
C ASP A 66 -12.81 2.79 -16.30
N PRO A 67 -11.52 2.40 -16.35
CA PRO A 67 -10.56 2.78 -15.31
C PRO A 67 -10.37 4.29 -15.14
N GLU A 68 -10.41 5.07 -16.22
CA GLU A 68 -10.27 6.52 -16.13
C GLU A 68 -11.48 7.14 -15.42
N GLN A 69 -12.69 6.66 -15.75
CA GLN A 69 -13.90 7.10 -15.09
C GLN A 69 -13.95 6.68 -13.61
N ALA A 70 -13.57 5.44 -13.29
CA ALA A 70 -13.51 4.95 -11.91
C ALA A 70 -12.60 5.82 -11.03
N MET A 71 -11.44 6.21 -11.55
CA MET A 71 -10.52 7.07 -10.80
C MET A 71 -11.01 8.52 -10.71
N LYS A 72 -11.75 9.03 -11.70
CA LYS A 72 -12.42 10.33 -11.61
C LYS A 72 -13.49 10.34 -10.51
N ASP A 73 -14.34 9.32 -10.47
CA ASP A 73 -15.39 9.16 -9.46
C ASP A 73 -14.79 9.01 -8.05
N ALA A 74 -13.75 8.19 -7.91
CA ALA A 74 -13.01 8.06 -6.66
C ALA A 74 -12.45 9.40 -6.19
N ALA A 75 -11.83 10.17 -7.09
CA ALA A 75 -11.25 11.47 -6.76
C ALA A 75 -12.31 12.50 -6.34
N GLU A 76 -13.49 12.49 -6.96
CA GLU A 76 -14.61 13.34 -6.57
C GLU A 76 -15.14 13.00 -5.17
N ALA A 77 -15.39 11.71 -4.91
CA ALA A 77 -15.86 11.24 -3.61
C ALA A 77 -14.83 11.50 -2.49
N LEU A 78 -13.53 11.29 -2.76
CA LEU A 78 -12.46 11.59 -1.81
C LEU A 78 -12.38 13.09 -1.49
N ARG A 79 -12.56 13.98 -2.47
CA ARG A 79 -12.58 15.42 -2.22
C ARG A 79 -13.73 15.84 -1.31
N ALA A 80 -14.85 15.13 -1.34
CA ALA A 80 -15.97 15.41 -0.45
C ALA A 80 -15.65 15.07 1.02
N LEU A 81 -14.76 14.11 1.29
CA LEU A 81 -14.32 13.76 2.64
C LEU A 81 -13.34 14.76 3.26
N LEU A 82 -12.76 15.65 2.44
CA LEU A 82 -11.79 16.66 2.88
C LEU A 82 -12.42 18.03 3.15
N ARG A 83 -13.74 18.15 3.01
CA ARG A 83 -14.52 19.36 3.33
C ARG A 83 -15.04 19.27 4.76
#